data_AF-V5GER7-F1
#
_entry.id   AF-V5GER7-F1
#
_cell.length_a   1.000
_cell.length_b   1.000
_cell.length_c   1.000
_cell.angle_alpha   90.00
_cell.angle_beta   90.00
_cell.angle_gamma   90.00
#
_symmetry.space_group_name_H-M   'P 1'
#
loop_
_entity.id
_entity.type
_entity.pdbx_description
1 polymer ?
#
loop_
_entity_poly.entity_id
_entity_poly.type
_entity_poly.pdbx_seq_one_letter_code
_entity_poly.pdbx_strand_id
1 'polypeptide(L)'
;GPQYNSKKLVSDTIAGFTVGLTVMPQALAYATLGGLEPQYGLYSAFAGCFVYTIFGSIKDITIGPTALMALMTYQQVVGRNVDYAVLLCFLSGIVQMIMTILHLGVLIDFISIPVTVGFTSAASVIIVASQLKSLLGLKIKSSGFLDTITKVFNNIRMTR
;
A
#
# COMPACT_ATOMS: atom_id res chain seq x y z
N GLY A 1 28.91 0.09 -18.51
CA GLY A 1 28.49 -0.92 -19.50
C GLY A 1 27.72 -2.04 -18.81
N PRO A 2 26.75 -2.68 -19.45
CA PRO A 2 25.89 -3.66 -18.78
C PRO A 2 26.65 -4.99 -18.63
N GLN A 3 27.41 -5.13 -17.55
CA GLN A 3 27.89 -6.44 -17.10
C GLN A 3 26.74 -7.17 -16.39
N TYR A 4 25.77 -7.61 -17.20
CA TYR A 4 24.75 -8.55 -16.78
C TYR A 4 25.32 -9.95 -16.95
N ASN A 5 25.82 -10.51 -15.84
CA ASN A 5 26.50 -11.81 -15.82
C ASN A 5 25.47 -12.90 -15.49
N SER A 6 25.68 -14.15 -15.94
CA SER A 6 24.80 -15.28 -15.61
C SER A 6 24.63 -15.49 -14.09
N LYS A 7 25.62 -15.08 -13.27
CA LYS A 7 25.49 -15.04 -11.81
C LYS A 7 24.44 -14.05 -11.31
N LYS A 8 24.31 -12.88 -11.96
CA LYS A 8 23.27 -11.89 -11.65
C LYS A 8 21.90 -12.36 -12.11
N LEU A 9 21.80 -13.03 -13.26
CA LEU A 9 20.54 -13.65 -13.71
C LEU A 9 20.00 -14.64 -12.68
N VAL A 10 20.86 -15.53 -12.16
CA VAL A 10 20.45 -16.50 -11.12
C VAL A 10 20.05 -15.78 -9.82
N SER A 11 20.83 -14.79 -9.40
CA SER A 11 20.53 -13.97 -8.21
C SER A 11 19.19 -13.24 -8.35
N ASP A 12 18.93 -12.60 -9.49
CA ASP A 12 17.70 -11.85 -9.79
C ASP A 12 16.50 -12.79 -9.89
N THR A 13 16.69 -14.01 -10.42
CA THR A 13 15.62 -15.02 -10.50
C THR A 13 15.21 -15.49 -9.11
N ILE A 14 16.19 -15.79 -8.23
CA ILE A 14 15.91 -16.20 -6.85
C ILE A 14 15.29 -15.05 -6.06
N ALA A 15 15.80 -13.83 -6.22
CA ALA A 15 15.26 -12.63 -5.60
C ALA A 15 13.83 -12.34 -6.08
N GLY A 16 13.58 -12.38 -7.38
CA GLY A 16 12.26 -12.17 -7.98
C GLY A 16 11.23 -13.21 -7.53
N PHE A 17 11.63 -14.48 -7.44
CA PHE A 17 10.77 -15.54 -6.90
C PHE A 17 10.45 -15.30 -5.42
N THR A 18 11.46 -14.95 -4.62
CA THR A 18 11.29 -14.66 -3.18
C THR A 18 10.37 -13.45 -2.97
N VAL A 19 10.59 -12.36 -3.69
CA VAL A 19 9.77 -11.14 -3.62
C VAL A 19 8.35 -11.42 -4.13
N GLY A 20 8.18 -12.19 -5.20
CA GLY A 20 6.86 -12.57 -5.71
C GLY A 20 6.05 -13.36 -4.67
N LEU A 21 6.69 -14.34 -4.01
CA LEU A 21 6.05 -15.12 -2.96
C LEU A 21 5.68 -14.30 -1.72
N THR A 22 6.44 -13.26 -1.37
CA THR A 22 6.10 -12.39 -0.23
C THR A 22 5.05 -11.34 -0.58
N VAL A 23 5.04 -10.85 -1.83
CA VAL A 23 4.06 -9.85 -2.29
C VAL A 23 2.65 -10.44 -2.39
N MET A 24 2.51 -11.72 -2.75
CA MET A 24 1.22 -12.42 -2.86
C MET A 24 0.36 -12.31 -1.58
N PRO A 25 0.79 -12.79 -0.40
CA PRO A 25 0.02 -12.66 0.84
C PRO A 25 -0.15 -11.21 1.27
N GLN A 26 0.87 -10.37 1.04
CA GLN A 26 0.82 -8.95 1.37
C GLN A 26 -0.28 -8.22 0.59
N ALA A 27 -0.38 -8.47 -0.72
CA ALA A 27 -1.39 -7.85 -1.58
C ALA A 27 -2.81 -8.28 -1.21
N LEU A 28 -3.02 -9.57 -0.90
CA LEU A 28 -4.29 -10.09 -0.42
C LEU A 28 -4.71 -9.41 0.89
N ALA A 29 -3.80 -9.32 1.86
CA ALA A 29 -4.06 -8.67 3.14
C ALA A 29 -4.42 -7.20 2.95
N TYR A 30 -3.67 -6.45 2.14
CA TYR A 30 -3.92 -5.02 1.94
C TYR A 30 -5.22 -4.72 1.20
N ALA A 31 -5.65 -5.57 0.26
CA ALA A 31 -6.96 -5.43 -0.36
C ALA A 31 -8.09 -5.54 0.68
N THR A 32 -7.99 -6.52 1.58
CA THR A 32 -8.98 -6.68 2.66
C THR A 32 -8.95 -5.55 3.68
N LEU A 33 -7.77 -4.98 3.97
CA LEU A 33 -7.65 -3.75 4.78
C LEU A 33 -8.30 -2.55 4.08
N GLY A 34 -8.25 -2.50 2.75
CA GLY A 34 -8.93 -1.51 1.91
C GLY A 34 -10.44 -1.68 1.82
N GLY A 35 -11.02 -2.74 2.40
CA GLY A 35 -12.43 -3.08 2.28
C GLY A 35 -12.83 -3.64 0.92
N LEU A 36 -11.84 -4.10 0.13
CA LEU A 36 -12.02 -4.69 -1.18
C LEU A 36 -11.86 -6.22 -1.12
N GLU A 37 -12.36 -6.93 -2.13
CA GLU A 37 -12.09 -8.36 -2.24
C GLU A 37 -10.59 -8.62 -2.47
N PRO A 38 -10.03 -9.72 -1.93
CA PRO A 38 -8.60 -10.02 -2.04
C PRO A 38 -8.05 -10.02 -3.47
N GLN A 39 -8.87 -10.42 -4.44
CA GLN A 39 -8.51 -10.46 -5.86
C GLN A 39 -8.06 -9.11 -6.43
N TYR A 40 -8.63 -7.99 -5.95
CA TYR A 40 -8.21 -6.65 -6.39
C TYR A 40 -6.78 -6.31 -5.97
N GLY A 41 -6.30 -6.88 -4.86
CA GLY A 41 -4.91 -6.75 -4.43
C GLY A 41 -3.94 -7.44 -5.39
N LEU A 42 -4.28 -8.66 -5.82
CA LEU A 42 -3.50 -9.39 -6.82
C LEU A 42 -3.48 -8.66 -8.16
N TYR A 43 -4.62 -8.16 -8.63
CA TYR A 43 -4.70 -7.40 -9.88
C TYR A 43 -3.84 -6.14 -9.83
N SER A 44 -3.88 -5.40 -8.72
CA SER A 44 -3.06 -4.20 -8.52
C SER A 44 -1.57 -4.52 -8.50
N ALA A 45 -1.15 -5.56 -7.77
CA ALA A 45 0.25 -5.96 -7.71
C ALA A 45 0.78 -6.40 -9.08
N PHE A 46 0.02 -7.22 -9.80
CA PHE A 46 0.42 -7.73 -11.11
C PHE A 46 0.47 -6.61 -12.15
N ALA A 47 -0.59 -5.81 -12.28
CA ALA A 47 -0.64 -4.69 -13.24
C ALA A 47 0.45 -3.64 -12.93
N GLY A 48 0.68 -3.33 -11.66
CA GLY A 48 1.72 -2.41 -11.22
C GLY A 48 3.13 -2.82 -11.67
N CYS A 49 3.47 -4.11 -11.56
CA CYS A 49 4.74 -4.63 -12.04
C CYS A 49 4.93 -4.48 -13.55
N PHE A 50 3.89 -4.76 -14.35
CA PHE A 50 3.96 -4.59 -15.81
C PHE A 50 4.18 -3.12 -16.20
N VAL A 51 3.40 -2.21 -15.61
CA VAL A 51 3.54 -0.77 -15.87
C VAL A 51 4.93 -0.27 -15.46
N TYR A 52 5.44 -0.73 -14.30
CA TYR A 52 6.78 -0.37 -13.85
C TYR A 52 7.89 -0.89 -14.75
N THR A 53 7.73 -2.09 -15.33
CA THR A 53 8.74 -2.65 -16.23
C THR A 53 8.92 -1.80 -17.49
N ILE A 54 7.87 -1.12 -17.94
CA ILE A 54 7.89 -0.27 -19.14
C ILE A 54 8.35 1.17 -18.82
N PHE A 55 7.90 1.74 -17.71
CA PHE A 55 8.09 3.16 -17.37
C PHE A 55 9.05 3.41 -16.21
N GLY A 56 9.56 2.36 -15.55
CA GLY A 56 10.39 2.46 -14.37
C GLY A 56 11.85 2.81 -14.70
N SER A 57 12.37 3.83 -14.04
CA SER A 57 13.78 4.24 -14.15
C SER A 57 14.72 3.58 -13.15
N ILE A 58 14.19 2.98 -12.07
CA ILE A 58 14.99 2.42 -10.96
C ILE A 58 14.85 0.89 -10.97
N LYS A 59 15.97 0.18 -10.76
CA LYS A 59 16.00 -1.29 -10.89
C LYS A 59 15.53 -2.03 -9.64
N ASP A 60 15.59 -1.38 -8.48
CA ASP A 60 15.43 -2.02 -7.17
C ASP A 60 14.15 -1.62 -6.41
N ILE A 61 13.25 -0.86 -7.04
CA ILE A 61 11.97 -0.48 -6.40
C ILE A 61 10.90 -1.53 -6.69
N THR A 62 10.29 -2.03 -5.62
CA THR A 62 9.11 -2.88 -5.72
C THR A 62 7.86 -2.00 -5.71
N ILE A 63 7.09 -2.04 -6.79
CA ILE A 63 5.77 -1.41 -6.86
C ILE A 63 4.72 -2.40 -6.38
N GLY A 64 3.90 -1.96 -5.44
CA GLY A 64 2.78 -2.74 -4.95
C GLY A 64 1.87 -1.92 -4.04
N PRO A 65 0.71 -2.50 -3.67
CA PRO A 65 -0.16 -1.88 -2.67
C PRO A 65 0.59 -1.74 -1.35
N THR A 66 0.36 -0.64 -0.63
CA THR A 66 0.91 -0.41 0.71
C THR A 66 -0.23 -0.32 1.73
N ALA A 67 0.08 -0.66 2.99
CA ALA A 67 -0.90 -0.61 4.07
C ALA A 67 -1.55 0.78 4.22
N LEU A 68 -0.77 1.85 4.09
CA LEU A 68 -1.28 3.22 4.18
C LEU A 68 -2.27 3.54 3.05
N MET A 69 -1.94 3.19 1.80
CA MET A 69 -2.85 3.41 0.67
C MET A 69 -4.15 2.62 0.80
N ALA A 70 -4.08 1.38 1.31
CA ALA A 70 -5.26 0.59 1.61
C ALA A 70 -6.17 1.28 2.64
N LEU A 71 -5.59 1.77 3.75
CA LEU A 71 -6.35 2.48 4.79
C LEU A 71 -6.97 3.79 4.30
N MET A 72 -6.24 4.57 3.51
CA MET A 72 -6.76 5.80 2.92
C MET A 72 -7.88 5.52 1.92
N THR A 73 -7.74 4.47 1.12
CA THR A 73 -8.79 4.04 0.17
C THR A 73 -10.04 3.57 0.91
N TYR A 74 -9.88 2.78 1.98
CA TYR A 74 -10.99 2.31 2.79
C TYR A 74 -11.86 3.45 3.31
N GLN A 75 -11.26 4.55 3.78
CA GLN A 75 -12.02 5.71 4.27
C GLN A 75 -12.92 6.35 3.21
N GLN A 76 -12.57 6.24 1.92
CA GLN A 76 -13.34 6.81 0.82
C GLN A 76 -14.40 5.85 0.24
N VAL A 77 -14.17 4.54 0.41
CA VAL A 77 -14.96 3.47 -0.20
C VAL A 77 -15.89 2.78 0.82
N VAL A 78 -15.65 2.96 2.13
CA VAL A 78 -16.46 2.34 3.19
C VAL A 78 -17.95 2.65 3.01
N GLY A 79 -18.78 1.61 2.92
CA GLY A 79 -20.23 1.74 2.73
C GLY A 79 -20.67 2.10 1.30
N ARG A 80 -19.76 2.07 0.31
CA ARG A 80 -20.03 2.29 -1.11
C ARG A 80 -19.70 1.05 -1.96
N ASN A 81 -20.08 1.09 -3.24
CA ASN A 81 -19.74 0.05 -4.21
C ASN A 81 -18.25 0.08 -4.57
N VAL A 82 -17.74 -1.07 -5.03
CA VAL A 82 -16.35 -1.25 -5.47
C VAL A 82 -15.97 -0.33 -6.63
N ASP A 83 -16.94 0.08 -7.46
CA ASP A 83 -16.73 1.01 -8.57
C ASP A 83 -16.11 2.34 -8.13
N TYR A 84 -16.39 2.79 -6.90
CA TYR A 84 -15.78 4.00 -6.33
C TYR A 84 -14.27 3.85 -6.12
N ALA A 85 -13.80 2.64 -5.75
CA ALA A 85 -12.37 2.38 -5.60
C ALA A 85 -11.66 2.41 -6.97
N VAL A 86 -12.30 1.86 -8.00
CA VAL A 86 -11.80 1.89 -9.38
C VAL A 86 -11.74 3.33 -9.90
N LEU A 87 -12.81 4.11 -9.68
CA LEU A 87 -12.84 5.52 -10.05
C LEU A 87 -11.78 6.34 -9.31
N LEU A 88 -11.61 6.11 -8.01
CA LEU A 88 -10.59 6.77 -7.20
C LEU A 88 -9.17 6.45 -7.71
N CYS A 89 -8.91 5.18 -8.03
CA CYS A 89 -7.65 4.75 -8.63
C CYS A 89 -7.40 5.43 -9.98
N PHE A 90 -8.41 5.46 -10.85
CA PHE A 90 -8.34 6.10 -12.15
C PHE A 90 -8.06 7.61 -12.05
N LEU A 91 -8.81 8.31 -11.19
CA LEU A 91 -8.65 9.75 -10.98
C LEU A 91 -7.28 10.08 -10.35
N SER A 92 -6.84 9.27 -9.38
CA SER A 92 -5.49 9.39 -8.81
C SER A 92 -4.41 9.24 -9.89
N GLY A 93 -4.59 8.31 -10.83
CA GLY A 93 -3.70 8.13 -11.97
C GLY A 93 -3.66 9.34 -12.90
N ILE A 94 -4.81 9.93 -13.25
CA ILE A 94 -4.89 11.16 -14.04
C ILE A 94 -4.16 12.30 -13.32
N VAL A 95 -4.43 12.49 -12.04
CA VAL A 95 -3.81 13.55 -11.22
C VAL A 95 -2.30 13.36 -11.16
N GLN A 96 -1.81 12.13 -10.99
CA GLN A 96 -0.38 11.81 -11.00
C GLN A 96 0.25 12.03 -12.39
N MET A 97 -0.47 11.72 -13.48
CA MET A 97 -0.01 12.00 -14.84
C MET A 97 0.12 13.51 -15.09
N ILE A 98 -0.87 14.30 -14.66
CA ILE A 98 -0.83 15.77 -14.75
C ILE A 98 0.34 16.32 -13.94
N MET A 99 0.52 15.88 -12.69
CA MET A 99 1.67 16.30 -11.88
C MET A 99 3.00 15.97 -12.54
N THR A 100 3.10 14.82 -13.21
CA THR A 100 4.31 14.41 -13.93
C THR A 100 4.56 15.30 -15.15
N ILE A 101 3.54 15.59 -15.96
CA ILE A 101 3.62 16.48 -17.14
C ILE A 101 4.03 17.90 -16.74
N LEU A 102 3.53 18.39 -15.60
CA LEU A 102 3.88 19.70 -15.05
C LEU A 102 5.24 19.71 -14.33
N HIS A 103 5.97 18.59 -14.31
CA HIS A 103 7.22 18.42 -13.56
C HIS A 103 7.11 18.80 -12.07
N LEU A 104 5.94 18.59 -11.48
CA LEU A 104 5.68 18.91 -10.07
C LEU A 104 6.47 18.03 -9.08
N GLY A 105 7.23 17.04 -9.58
CA GLY A 105 8.20 16.29 -8.77
C GLY A 105 9.21 17.19 -8.07
N VAL A 106 9.55 18.35 -8.66
CA VAL A 106 10.43 19.35 -8.04
C VAL A 106 9.88 19.87 -6.70
N LEU A 107 8.56 19.87 -6.49
CA LEU A 107 7.96 20.29 -5.21
C LEU A 107 8.29 19.33 -4.06
N ILE A 108 8.56 18.06 -4.36
CA ILE A 108 8.92 17.05 -3.36
C ILE A 108 10.28 17.39 -2.75
N ASP A 109 11.21 17.93 -3.55
CA ASP A 109 12.53 18.36 -3.07
C ASP A 109 12.46 19.56 -2.10
N PHE A 110 11.36 20.30 -2.11
CA PHE A 110 11.10 21.39 -1.16
C PHE A 110 10.45 20.93 0.16
N ILE A 111 10.09 19.65 0.28
CA ILE A 111 9.52 19.12 1.53
C ILE A 111 10.66 18.93 2.54
N SER A 112 10.64 19.73 3.61
CA SER A 112 11.64 19.65 4.67
C SER A 112 11.67 18.25 5.31
N ILE A 113 12.88 17.75 5.60
CA ILE A 113 13.10 16.45 6.27
C ILE A 113 12.21 16.26 7.52
N PRO A 114 12.02 17.25 8.42
CA PRO A 114 11.14 17.10 9.58
C PRO A 114 9.67 16.79 9.21
N VAL A 115 9.16 17.33 8.10
CA VAL A 115 7.79 17.09 7.64
C VAL A 115 7.64 15.65 7.16
N THR A 116 8.59 15.17 6.36
CA THR A 116 8.62 13.78 5.88
C THR A 116 8.73 12.78 7.03
N VAL A 117 9.58 13.08 8.02
CA VAL A 117 9.72 12.24 9.23
C VAL A 117 8.44 12.28 10.06
N GLY A 118 7.83 13.44 10.27
CA GLY A 118 6.57 13.58 11.00
C GLY A 118 5.43 12.81 10.34
N PHE A 119 5.28 12.94 9.01
CA PHE A 119 4.30 12.19 8.22
C PHE A 119 4.52 10.68 8.31
N THR A 120 5.77 10.22 8.15
CA THR A 120 6.12 8.80 8.22
C THR A 120 5.89 8.22 9.62
N SER A 121 6.17 8.99 10.67
CA SER A 121 5.89 8.61 12.07
C SER A 121 4.39 8.48 12.32
N ALA A 122 3.58 9.44 11.86
CA ALA A 122 2.12 9.34 11.98
C ALA A 122 1.56 8.14 11.20
N ALA A 123 2.05 7.91 9.98
CA ALA A 123 1.67 6.78 9.15
C ALA A 123 2.01 5.44 9.83
N SER A 124 3.18 5.31 10.45
CA SER A 124 3.58 4.07 11.15
C SER A 124 2.67 3.78 12.34
N VAL A 125 2.33 4.79 13.14
CA VAL A 125 1.37 4.65 14.26
C VAL A 125 0.00 4.21 13.76
N ILE A 126 -0.50 4.79 12.66
CA ILE A 126 -1.78 4.40 12.05
C ILE A 126 -1.73 2.95 11.57
N ILE A 127 -0.64 2.53 10.92
CA ILE A 127 -0.47 1.15 10.45
C ILE A 127 -0.48 0.19 11.65
N VAL A 128 0.32 0.45 12.70
CA VAL A 128 0.35 -0.41 13.90
C VAL A 128 -1.04 -0.55 14.53
N ALA A 129 -1.76 0.56 14.70
CA ALA A 129 -3.11 0.51 15.25
C ALA A 129 -4.10 -0.25 14.36
N SER A 130 -3.99 -0.12 13.03
CA SER A 130 -4.84 -0.86 12.10
C SER A 130 -4.58 -2.37 12.15
N GLN A 131 -3.32 -2.77 12.34
CA GLN A 131 -2.91 -4.18 12.42
C GLN A 131 -3.22 -4.81 13.77
N LEU A 132 -3.25 -4.02 14.86
CA LEU A 132 -3.60 -4.51 16.19
C LEU A 132 -5.00 -5.15 16.23
N LYS A 133 -5.96 -4.59 15.47
CA LYS A 133 -7.29 -5.18 15.30
C LYS A 133 -7.23 -6.58 14.65
N SER A 134 -6.40 -6.73 13.62
CA SER A 134 -6.23 -8.02 12.92
C SER A 134 -5.56 -9.05 13.83
N LEU A 135 -4.59 -8.63 14.64
CA LEU A 135 -3.85 -9.49 15.57
C LEU A 135 -4.74 -9.98 16.73
N LEU A 136 -5.63 -9.13 17.25
CA LEU A 136 -6.55 -9.46 18.34
C LEU A 136 -7.79 -10.27 17.89
N GLY A 137 -7.93 -10.56 16.59
CA GLY A 137 -9.06 -11.35 16.07
C GLY A 137 -10.42 -10.65 16.15
N LEU A 138 -10.46 -9.36 16.48
CA LEU A 138 -11.68 -8.59 16.65
C LEU A 138 -12.26 -8.24 15.27
N LYS A 139 -13.29 -8.97 14.83
CA LYS A 139 -14.09 -8.70 13.61
C LYS A 139 -15.01 -7.47 13.77
N ILE A 140 -14.52 -6.39 14.40
CA ILE A 140 -15.32 -5.18 14.62
C ILE A 140 -15.17 -4.27 13.40
N LYS A 141 -16.26 -3.96 12.68
CA LYS A 141 -16.27 -2.84 11.72
C LYS A 141 -15.84 -1.57 12.48
N SER A 142 -14.63 -1.09 12.20
CA SER A 142 -14.06 0.08 12.87
C SER A 142 -13.92 1.16 11.81
N SER A 143 -14.49 2.32 12.07
CA SER A 143 -14.60 3.39 11.08
C SER A 143 -13.45 4.41 11.17
N GLY A 144 -12.46 4.17 12.04
CA GLY A 144 -11.31 5.07 12.20
C GLY A 144 -10.27 4.61 13.23
N PHE A 145 -9.15 5.36 13.30
CA PHE A 145 -8.05 5.12 14.23
C PHE A 145 -8.49 5.21 15.70
N LEU A 146 -9.16 6.32 16.07
CA LEU A 146 -9.63 6.54 17.44
C LEU A 146 -10.66 5.50 17.88
N ASP A 147 -11.56 5.12 16.98
CA ASP A 147 -12.57 4.08 17.21
C ASP A 147 -11.89 2.71 17.39
N THR A 148 -10.80 2.43 16.65
CA THR A 148 -10.00 1.21 16.81
C THR A 148 -9.28 1.17 18.15
N ILE A 149 -8.62 2.25 18.56
CA ILE A 149 -7.95 2.34 19.86
C ILE A 149 -8.96 2.20 21.00
N THR A 150 -10.10 2.89 20.92
CA THR A 150 -11.14 2.84 21.96
C THR A 150 -11.77 1.45 22.06
N LYS A 151 -12.08 0.80 20.93
CA LYS A 151 -12.63 -0.56 20.90
C LYS A 151 -11.63 -1.62 21.35
N VAL A 152 -10.34 -1.46 21.02
CA VAL A 152 -9.28 -2.35 21.51
C VAL A 152 -9.11 -2.19 23.01
N PHE A 153 -9.09 -0.96 23.52
CA PHE A 153 -8.94 -0.71 24.96
C PHE A 153 -10.14 -1.22 25.77
N ASN A 154 -11.35 -1.05 25.25
CA ASN A 154 -12.57 -1.56 25.89
C ASN A 154 -12.73 -3.09 25.78
N ASN A 155 -12.27 -3.72 24.69
CA ASN A 155 -12.34 -5.19 24.51
C ASN A 155 -11.07 -5.93 24.93
N ILE A 156 -10.06 -5.24 25.47
CA ILE A 156 -8.84 -5.86 26.01
C ILE A 156 -9.17 -6.81 27.17
N ARG A 157 -10.29 -6.59 27.87
CA ARG A 157 -10.82 -7.50 28.91
C ARG A 157 -11.62 -8.70 28.38
N MET A 158 -11.98 -8.72 27.09
CA MET A 158 -12.66 -9.86 26.44
C MET A 158 -11.73 -10.68 25.54
N THR A 159 -10.46 -10.28 25.41
CA THR A 159 -9.51 -11.04 24.60
C THR A 159 -8.84 -12.09 25.49
N ARG A 160 -9.62 -13.17 25.68
CA ARG A 160 -9.43 -14.34 26.54
C ARG A 160 -9.58 -14.10 28.05
#